data_AF-A0A7V7T2P5-F1
#
_entry.id   AF-A0A7V7T2P5-F1
#
_cell.length_a   1.000
_cell.length_b   1.000
_cell.length_c   1.000
_cell.angle_alpha   90.00
_cell.angle_beta   90.00
_cell.angle_gamma   90.00
#
_symmetry.space_group_name_H-M   'P 1'
#
loop_
_entity.id
_entity.type
_entity.pdbx_description
1 polymer ?
#
loop_
_entity_poly.entity_id
_entity_poly.type
_entity_poly.pdbx_seq_one_letter_code
_entity_poly.pdbx_strand_id
1 'polypeptide(L)'
;TELADVEALSNIPVLIKQQKSSQSNKESINQFLTIQSQVSGKISNGGQYWIFGVQNTGDKTMVRPGVMVSLFNAQGKRVVEQGGWSYKEQLEPGEKTSVLVYLSEPPNETIEQKITALASEPGQFGAKQVQVKVSDYTVTSKSQQFEIIGDVLNNHDSRVKYVRVIAVAYNAAGEPIGIGNAYSTEKHLAPNQGSGFKISVGTFLTDEPDSWQLLALARED
;
A
#
# COMPACT_ATOMS: atom_id res chain seq x y z
N THR A 1 37.98 51.80 -23.91
CA THR A 1 38.07 52.69 -22.73
C THR A 1 36.65 53.03 -22.33
N GLU A 2 36.26 52.61 -21.12
CA GLU A 2 35.38 53.30 -20.13
C GLU A 2 34.63 54.57 -20.61
N LEU A 3 33.38 54.88 -20.24
CA LEU A 3 32.58 54.71 -19.00
C LEU A 3 31.10 55.03 -19.35
N ALA A 4 30.16 54.29 -18.74
CA ALA A 4 29.12 54.79 -17.82
C ALA A 4 27.87 55.44 -18.45
N ASP A 5 26.71 54.84 -18.18
CA ASP A 5 25.61 55.56 -17.53
C ASP A 5 24.78 54.56 -16.69
N VAL A 6 24.64 54.90 -15.42
CA VAL A 6 23.93 54.20 -14.35
C VAL A 6 22.75 55.09 -13.96
N GLU A 7 21.70 54.47 -13.42
CA GLU A 7 20.53 55.05 -12.74
C GLU A 7 19.31 55.37 -13.61
N ALA A 8 18.30 54.50 -13.53
CA ALA A 8 17.11 54.77 -12.73
C ALA A 8 16.16 53.57 -12.83
N LEU A 9 15.76 53.00 -11.69
CA LEU A 9 14.39 52.65 -11.32
C LEU A 9 14.40 51.96 -9.94
N SER A 10 14.45 52.82 -8.93
CA SER A 10 13.78 52.77 -7.63
C SER A 10 13.04 51.48 -7.23
N ASN A 11 13.56 50.86 -6.16
CA ASN A 11 12.85 50.45 -4.95
C ASN A 11 11.37 50.03 -5.08
N ILE A 12 11.13 48.72 -5.21
CA ILE A 12 9.87 48.08 -4.81
C ILE A 12 10.15 47.27 -3.54
N PRO A 13 9.55 47.59 -2.38
CA PRO A 13 9.68 46.76 -1.20
C PRO A 13 8.91 45.45 -1.42
N VAL A 14 9.63 44.32 -1.42
CA VAL A 14 9.05 42.98 -1.39
C VAL A 14 8.41 42.78 -0.01
N LEU A 15 7.08 42.89 0.04
CA LEU A 15 6.30 42.54 1.21
C LEU A 15 6.29 41.00 1.35
N ILE A 16 7.31 40.43 1.99
CA ILE A 16 7.29 39.03 2.42
C ILE A 16 6.34 38.95 3.61
N LYS A 17 5.05 38.71 3.35
CA LYS A 17 4.15 38.19 4.39
C LYS A 17 4.61 36.77 4.70
N GLN A 18 5.42 36.63 5.74
CA GLN A 18 5.58 35.38 6.45
C GLN A 18 4.19 34.97 6.98
N GLN A 19 3.49 34.12 6.25
CA GLN A 19 2.42 33.33 6.82
C GLN A 19 3.07 32.43 7.87
N LYS A 20 2.98 32.85 9.13
CA LYS A 20 3.15 31.95 10.28
C LYS A 20 2.14 30.83 10.07
N SER A 21 2.60 29.68 9.58
CA SER A 21 1.85 28.45 9.67
C SER A 21 1.60 28.21 11.15
N SER A 22 0.34 28.26 11.55
CA SER A 22 -0.11 27.73 12.81
C SER A 22 0.07 26.20 12.76
N GLN A 23 1.30 25.73 12.98
CA GLN A 23 1.54 24.34 13.34
C GLN A 23 1.02 24.15 14.77
N SER A 24 -0.27 23.83 14.88
CA SER A 24 -0.70 23.02 16.00
C SER A 24 0.13 21.75 15.96
N ASN A 25 0.72 21.34 17.09
CA ASN A 25 1.33 20.03 17.34
C ASN A 25 0.27 18.91 17.21
N LYS A 26 -0.35 18.77 16.04
CA LYS A 26 -1.16 17.63 15.69
C LYS A 26 -0.15 16.56 15.29
N GLU A 27 0.09 15.62 16.19
CA GLU A 27 0.85 14.43 15.88
C GLU A 27 0.37 13.85 14.54
N SER A 28 1.33 13.63 13.63
CA SER A 28 1.01 13.15 12.28
C SER A 28 0.35 11.77 12.40
N ILE A 29 -0.79 11.56 11.74
CA ILE A 29 -1.52 10.28 11.77
C ILE A 29 -0.63 9.09 11.41
N ASN A 30 0.43 9.31 10.62
CA ASN A 30 1.43 8.33 10.23
C ASN A 30 2.05 7.59 11.43
N GLN A 31 2.23 8.26 12.57
CA GLN A 31 2.86 7.64 13.75
C GLN A 31 2.00 6.49 14.33
N PHE A 32 0.69 6.49 14.05
CA PHE A 32 -0.23 5.47 14.52
C PHE A 32 -0.31 4.27 13.57
N LEU A 33 0.25 4.38 12.35
CA LEU A 33 0.46 3.23 11.48
C LEU A 33 1.80 2.58 11.83
N THR A 34 1.75 1.52 12.61
CA THR A 34 2.95 0.78 13.00
C THR A 34 3.29 -0.29 11.98
N ILE A 35 4.57 -0.47 11.71
CA ILE A 35 5.09 -1.62 10.97
C ILE A 35 5.33 -2.73 11.99
N GLN A 36 4.62 -3.85 11.82
CA GLN A 36 4.65 -5.01 12.71
C GLN A 36 5.67 -6.05 12.25
N SER A 37 5.83 -6.17 10.93
CA SER A 37 6.76 -7.10 10.31
C SER A 37 7.18 -6.58 8.94
N GLN A 38 8.34 -7.06 8.50
CA GLN A 38 8.90 -6.78 7.20
C GLN A 38 9.59 -8.03 6.70
N VAL A 39 9.22 -8.45 5.50
CA VAL A 39 10.00 -9.39 4.72
C VAL A 39 10.44 -8.73 3.44
N SER A 40 11.50 -9.24 2.83
CA SER A 40 11.97 -8.77 1.53
C SER A 40 12.48 -9.92 0.69
N GLY A 41 12.36 -9.79 -0.61
CA GLY A 41 12.88 -10.75 -1.56
C GLY A 41 13.27 -10.10 -2.87
N LYS A 42 13.75 -10.94 -3.79
CA LYS A 42 14.01 -10.57 -5.18
C LYS A 42 13.16 -11.44 -6.09
N ILE A 43 12.69 -10.85 -7.18
CA ILE A 43 12.01 -11.60 -8.25
C ILE A 43 13.02 -11.98 -9.34
N SER A 44 12.63 -12.86 -10.26
CA SER A 44 13.52 -13.45 -11.27
C SER A 44 14.21 -12.45 -12.20
N ASN A 45 13.63 -11.26 -12.42
CA ASN A 45 14.23 -10.21 -13.24
C ASN A 45 15.22 -9.30 -12.47
N GLY A 46 15.50 -9.60 -11.20
CA GLY A 46 16.39 -8.81 -10.35
C GLY A 46 15.68 -7.72 -9.53
N GLY A 47 14.40 -7.45 -9.77
CA GLY A 47 13.61 -6.50 -8.99
C GLY A 47 13.52 -6.91 -7.52
N GLN A 48 13.57 -5.92 -6.63
CA GLN A 48 13.48 -6.11 -5.19
C GLN A 48 12.07 -5.77 -4.70
N TYR A 49 11.57 -6.51 -3.72
CA TYR A 49 10.31 -6.20 -3.07
C TYR A 49 10.40 -6.32 -1.55
N TRP A 50 9.47 -5.65 -0.89
CA TRP A 50 9.20 -5.75 0.53
C TRP A 50 7.71 -5.99 0.73
N ILE A 51 7.38 -6.84 1.70
CA ILE A 51 6.01 -7.00 2.19
C ILE A 51 6.03 -6.62 3.66
N PHE A 52 5.17 -5.66 4.01
CA PHE A 52 5.04 -5.15 5.36
C PHE A 52 3.71 -5.57 5.94
N GLY A 53 3.73 -6.14 7.15
CA GLY A 53 2.55 -6.18 8.01
C GLY A 53 2.43 -4.85 8.74
N VAL A 54 1.29 -4.17 8.61
CA VAL A 54 1.04 -2.88 9.28
C VAL A 54 -0.22 -2.93 10.12
N GLN A 55 -0.25 -2.13 11.19
CA GLN A 55 -1.38 -2.04 12.11
C GLN A 55 -1.71 -0.60 12.45
N ASN A 56 -3.00 -0.26 12.43
CA ASN A 56 -3.48 0.97 13.04
C ASN A 56 -3.51 0.80 14.56
N THR A 57 -2.63 1.51 15.27
CA THR A 57 -2.53 1.52 16.73
C THR A 57 -3.15 2.75 17.38
N GLY A 58 -3.70 3.65 16.56
CA GLY A 58 -4.43 4.82 17.01
C GLY A 58 -5.88 4.51 17.37
N ASP A 59 -6.61 5.54 17.76
CA ASP A 59 -8.02 5.51 18.16
C ASP A 59 -8.99 5.95 17.05
N LYS A 60 -8.46 6.27 15.86
CA LYS A 60 -9.23 6.74 14.69
C LYS A 60 -8.98 5.86 13.49
N THR A 61 -10.00 5.73 12.64
CA THR A 61 -9.86 5.15 11.30
C THR A 61 -8.81 5.90 10.50
N MET A 62 -7.93 5.15 9.84
CA MET A 62 -6.89 5.69 8.97
C MET A 62 -7.22 5.33 7.52
N VAL A 63 -6.89 6.21 6.57
CA VAL A 63 -7.07 5.94 5.15
C VAL A 63 -5.76 5.89 4.39
N ARG A 64 -5.73 5.10 3.31
CA ARG A 64 -4.56 4.85 2.45
C ARG A 64 -3.30 4.44 3.22
N PRO A 65 -3.36 3.40 4.07
CA PRO A 65 -2.16 2.91 4.75
C PRO A 65 -1.12 2.46 3.72
N GLY A 66 0.11 2.90 3.90
CA GLY A 66 1.22 2.64 2.99
C GLY A 66 2.56 2.71 3.68
N VAL A 67 3.59 2.35 2.94
CA VAL A 67 4.98 2.36 3.40
C VAL A 67 5.85 2.96 2.31
N MET A 68 6.77 3.83 2.72
CA MET A 68 7.81 4.40 1.88
C MET A 68 9.16 3.79 2.26
N VAL A 69 9.88 3.29 1.28
CA VAL A 69 11.26 2.80 1.41
C VAL A 69 12.19 3.81 0.75
N SER A 70 13.10 4.39 1.53
CA SER A 70 14.17 5.25 1.03
C SER A 70 15.51 4.54 1.15
N LEU A 71 16.28 4.46 0.06
CA LEU A 71 17.62 3.86 0.04
C LEU A 71 18.68 4.95 -0.11
N PHE A 72 19.80 4.79 0.59
CA PHE A 72 20.91 5.75 0.61
C PHE A 72 22.24 5.06 0.27
N ASN A 73 23.08 5.78 -0.46
CA ASN A 73 24.44 5.33 -0.80
C ASN A 73 25.43 5.60 0.35
N ALA A 74 26.70 5.21 0.16
CA ALA A 74 27.76 5.40 1.15
C ALA A 74 28.02 6.86 1.53
N GLN A 75 27.66 7.83 0.67
CA GLN A 75 27.77 9.26 0.94
C GLN A 75 26.55 9.82 1.71
N GLY A 76 25.61 8.97 2.11
CA GLY A 76 24.36 9.39 2.75
C GLY A 76 23.38 10.08 1.80
N LYS A 77 23.61 10.04 0.48
CA LYS A 77 22.68 10.59 -0.51
C LYS A 77 21.56 9.58 -0.75
N ARG A 78 20.31 10.05 -0.69
CA ARG A 78 19.14 9.26 -1.10
C ARG A 78 19.23 8.96 -2.59
N VAL A 79 19.21 7.67 -2.94
CA VAL A 79 19.27 7.18 -4.33
C VAL A 79 17.95 6.56 -4.81
N VAL A 80 17.10 6.11 -3.88
CA VAL A 80 15.76 5.61 -4.18
C VAL A 80 14.76 6.12 -3.16
N GLU A 81 13.54 6.37 -3.63
CA GLU A 81 12.35 6.52 -2.82
C GLU A 81 11.20 5.76 -3.50
N GLN A 82 10.73 4.68 -2.89
CA GLN A 82 9.72 3.80 -3.46
C GLN A 82 8.59 3.56 -2.46
N GLY A 83 7.38 3.88 -2.88
CA GLY A 83 6.16 3.71 -2.09
C GLY A 83 5.38 2.47 -2.47
N GLY A 84 4.63 1.96 -1.51
CA GLY A 84 3.57 0.97 -1.68
C GLY A 84 2.40 1.30 -0.79
N TRP A 85 1.21 0.89 -1.20
CA TRP A 85 -0.03 1.12 -0.46
C TRP A 85 -0.78 -0.19 -0.28
N SER A 86 -1.52 -0.30 0.82
CA SER A 86 -2.40 -1.43 1.03
C SER A 86 -3.56 -1.40 0.04
N TYR A 87 -4.04 -2.58 -0.34
CA TYR A 87 -5.30 -2.71 -1.07
C TYR A 87 -6.52 -2.36 -0.21
N LYS A 88 -6.42 -2.55 1.12
CA LYS A 88 -7.43 -2.12 2.08
C LYS A 88 -7.23 -0.62 2.33
N GLU A 89 -8.16 0.19 1.84
CA GLU A 89 -8.01 1.65 1.86
C GLU A 89 -8.34 2.28 3.19
N GLN A 90 -9.07 1.58 4.06
CA GLN A 90 -9.44 2.05 5.39
C GLN A 90 -9.02 1.00 6.41
N LEU A 91 -8.46 1.47 7.52
CA LEU A 91 -8.00 0.63 8.61
C LEU A 91 -8.59 1.18 9.91
N GLU A 92 -9.54 0.46 10.48
CA GLU A 92 -10.14 0.79 11.77
C GLU A 92 -9.12 0.64 12.91
N PRO A 93 -9.35 1.25 14.08
CA PRO A 93 -8.50 1.07 15.26
C PRO A 93 -8.22 -0.41 15.56
N GLY A 94 -6.95 -0.76 15.70
CA GLY A 94 -6.49 -2.12 15.97
C GLY A 94 -6.38 -3.02 14.74
N GLU A 95 -6.95 -2.65 13.59
CA GLU A 95 -6.92 -3.50 12.40
C GLU A 95 -5.52 -3.59 11.77
N LYS A 96 -5.28 -4.74 11.13
CA LYS A 96 -4.04 -5.06 10.43
C LYS A 96 -4.28 -5.20 8.93
N THR A 97 -3.27 -4.89 8.14
CA THR A 97 -3.24 -5.16 6.70
C THR A 97 -1.81 -5.34 6.22
N SER A 98 -1.64 -5.71 4.95
CA SER A 98 -0.34 -5.84 4.30
C SER A 98 -0.12 -4.75 3.25
N VAL A 99 1.15 -4.40 3.04
CA VAL A 99 1.62 -3.45 2.01
C VAL A 99 2.74 -4.10 1.20
N LEU A 100 2.60 -4.13 -0.12
CA LEU A 100 3.68 -4.50 -1.05
C LEU A 100 4.37 -3.23 -1.54
N VAL A 101 5.70 -3.20 -1.39
CA VAL A 101 6.56 -2.22 -2.05
C VAL A 101 7.42 -2.98 -3.05
N TYR A 102 7.41 -2.56 -4.32
CA TYR A 102 8.20 -3.20 -5.38
C TYR A 102 9.06 -2.15 -6.07
N LEU A 103 10.34 -2.48 -6.22
CA LEU A 103 11.36 -1.70 -6.90
C LEU A 103 11.92 -2.55 -8.04
N SER A 104 11.57 -2.21 -9.28
CA SER A 104 11.95 -2.99 -10.46
C SER A 104 13.45 -3.01 -10.72
N GLU A 105 14.13 -1.89 -10.43
CA GLU A 105 15.55 -1.70 -10.69
C GLU A 105 16.24 -1.25 -9.40
N PRO A 106 16.61 -2.20 -8.51
CA PRO A 106 17.34 -1.85 -7.30
C PRO A 106 18.74 -1.30 -7.66
N PRO A 107 19.23 -0.28 -6.94
CA PRO A 107 20.57 0.25 -7.16
C PRO A 107 21.63 -0.79 -6.80
N ASN A 108 22.75 -0.78 -7.52
CA ASN A 108 23.86 -1.73 -7.31
C ASN A 108 24.49 -1.61 -5.92
N GLU A 109 24.49 -0.41 -5.35
CA GLU A 109 25.04 -0.13 -4.03
C GLU A 109 24.02 0.64 -3.19
N THR A 110 23.74 0.13 -2.01
CA THR A 110 22.94 0.79 -0.97
C THR A 110 23.50 0.35 0.37
N ILE A 111 23.73 1.32 1.26
CA ILE A 111 24.33 1.08 2.58
C ILE A 111 23.30 1.30 3.69
N GLU A 112 22.30 2.15 3.46
CA GLU A 112 21.27 2.45 4.44
C GLU A 112 19.86 2.40 3.80
N GLN A 113 18.93 1.82 4.54
CA GLN A 113 17.50 1.79 4.24
C GLN A 113 16.74 2.51 5.36
N LYS A 114 15.86 3.45 5.00
CA LYS A 114 14.88 4.06 5.91
C LYS A 114 13.48 3.71 5.47
N ILE A 115 12.62 3.44 6.43
CA ILE A 115 11.26 2.97 6.20
C ILE A 115 10.32 3.87 6.97
N THR A 116 9.32 4.41 6.28
CA THR A 116 8.36 5.34 6.85
C THR A 116 6.96 4.85 6.57
N ALA A 117 6.15 4.69 7.62
CA ALA A 117 4.72 4.43 7.46
C ALA A 117 3.99 5.70 7.02
N LEU A 118 3.01 5.56 6.14
CA LEU A 118 2.23 6.64 5.56
C LEU A 118 0.75 6.34 5.69
N ALA A 119 -0.03 7.34 6.07
CA ALA A 119 -1.49 7.28 6.09
C ALA A 119 -2.08 8.70 6.04
N SER A 120 -3.39 8.76 5.88
CA SER A 120 -4.13 10.02 5.88
C SER A 120 -5.30 9.96 6.85
N GLU A 121 -5.73 11.11 7.35
CA GLU A 121 -7.03 11.25 8.00
C GLU A 121 -8.15 10.98 6.98
N PRO A 122 -9.30 10.41 7.41
CA PRO A 122 -10.45 10.23 6.54
C PRO A 122 -10.89 11.55 5.89
N GLY A 123 -10.92 11.57 4.56
CA GLY A 123 -11.48 12.68 3.79
C GLY A 123 -13.00 12.55 3.64
N GLN A 124 -13.66 13.65 3.27
CA GLN A 124 -15.11 13.68 2.99
C GLN A 124 -15.48 13.12 1.60
N PHE A 125 -14.50 12.83 0.74
CA PHE A 125 -14.72 12.53 -0.67
C PHE A 125 -14.03 11.23 -1.11
N GLY A 126 -14.78 10.32 -1.73
CA GLY A 126 -14.29 9.07 -2.31
C GLY A 126 -15.36 7.98 -2.28
N ALA A 127 -15.42 7.14 -3.31
CA ALA A 127 -16.31 5.97 -3.30
C ALA A 127 -15.90 5.03 -2.17
N LYS A 128 -16.82 4.63 -1.30
CA LYS A 128 -16.53 3.75 -0.16
C LYS A 128 -16.07 2.38 -0.67
N GLN A 129 -14.95 1.88 -0.14
CA GLN A 129 -14.55 0.49 -0.33
C GLN A 129 -15.38 -0.37 0.64
N VAL A 130 -15.99 -1.43 0.13
CA VAL A 130 -16.75 -2.39 0.94
C VAL A 130 -16.13 -3.77 0.82
N GLN A 131 -16.18 -4.53 1.91
CA GLN A 131 -15.74 -5.92 1.89
C GLN A 131 -16.85 -6.81 1.36
N VAL A 132 -16.53 -7.65 0.39
CA VAL A 132 -17.41 -8.68 -0.17
C VAL A 132 -17.03 -10.01 0.47
N LYS A 133 -17.99 -10.90 0.68
CA LYS A 133 -17.72 -12.21 1.27
C LYS A 133 -16.95 -13.09 0.28
N VAL A 134 -15.85 -13.71 0.74
CA VAL A 134 -15.26 -14.89 0.09
C VAL A 134 -16.00 -16.11 0.64
N SER A 135 -16.67 -16.87 -0.23
CA SER A 135 -17.56 -17.96 0.19
C SER A 135 -16.87 -19.30 0.33
N ASP A 136 -15.93 -19.58 -0.58
CA ASP A 136 -15.10 -20.78 -0.59
C ASP A 136 -13.83 -20.51 -1.42
N TYR A 137 -12.76 -21.28 -1.16
CA TYR A 137 -11.59 -21.31 -2.02
C TYR A 137 -10.76 -22.58 -1.80
N THR A 138 -10.01 -22.94 -2.83
CA THR A 138 -8.99 -23.99 -2.80
C THR A 138 -7.64 -23.41 -3.20
N VAL A 139 -6.57 -24.00 -2.65
CA VAL A 139 -5.19 -23.64 -2.99
C VAL A 139 -4.52 -24.86 -3.57
N THR A 140 -3.90 -24.68 -4.75
CA THR A 140 -3.03 -25.69 -5.36
C THR A 140 -1.65 -25.08 -5.55
N SER A 141 -0.60 -25.92 -5.53
CA SER A 141 0.77 -25.46 -5.69
C SER A 141 1.51 -26.27 -6.75
N LYS A 142 2.38 -25.58 -7.50
CA LYS A 142 3.33 -26.20 -8.44
C LYS A 142 4.56 -25.31 -8.54
N SER A 143 5.74 -25.86 -8.22
CA SER A 143 7.02 -25.16 -8.34
C SER A 143 7.04 -23.78 -7.65
N GLN A 144 6.57 -23.71 -6.39
CA GLN A 144 6.46 -22.46 -5.60
C GLN A 144 5.54 -21.38 -6.21
N GLN A 145 4.75 -21.74 -7.21
CA GLN A 145 3.60 -20.95 -7.65
C GLN A 145 2.35 -21.56 -7.05
N PHE A 146 1.55 -20.71 -6.42
CA PHE A 146 0.28 -21.07 -5.81
C PHE A 146 -0.85 -20.51 -6.66
N GLU A 147 -1.83 -21.35 -6.94
CA GLU A 147 -3.05 -20.98 -7.62
C GLU A 147 -4.23 -21.13 -6.64
N ILE A 148 -4.97 -20.04 -6.50
CA ILE A 148 -6.11 -19.95 -5.59
C ILE A 148 -7.36 -19.70 -6.43
N ILE A 149 -8.29 -20.65 -6.40
CA ILE A 149 -9.56 -20.58 -7.09
C ILE A 149 -10.68 -20.63 -6.06
N GLY A 150 -11.65 -19.74 -6.18
CA GLY A 150 -12.77 -19.69 -5.27
C GLY A 150 -13.88 -18.78 -5.76
N ASP A 151 -14.82 -18.51 -4.86
CA ASP A 151 -16.01 -17.72 -5.15
C ASP A 151 -16.18 -16.58 -4.15
N VAL A 152 -16.64 -15.44 -4.65
CA VAL A 152 -17.13 -14.32 -3.85
C VAL A 152 -18.65 -14.23 -3.93
N LEU A 153 -19.27 -13.64 -2.90
CA LEU A 153 -20.70 -13.37 -2.83
C LEU A 153 -20.92 -11.93 -2.39
N ASN A 154 -21.67 -11.16 -3.17
CA ASN A 154 -22.15 -9.86 -2.72
C ASN A 154 -23.17 -10.03 -1.60
N ASN A 155 -22.72 -9.81 -0.38
CA ASN A 155 -23.50 -9.88 0.85
C ASN A 155 -24.07 -8.51 1.28
N HIS A 156 -24.17 -7.56 0.35
CA HIS A 156 -24.78 -6.24 0.56
C HIS A 156 -26.11 -6.15 -0.20
N ASP A 157 -26.96 -5.23 0.24
CA ASP A 157 -28.25 -4.93 -0.40
C ASP A 157 -28.13 -4.00 -1.62
N SER A 158 -26.92 -3.53 -1.90
CA SER A 158 -26.58 -2.69 -3.06
C SER A 158 -25.74 -3.48 -4.07
N ARG A 159 -25.75 -3.03 -5.33
CA ARG A 159 -24.84 -3.55 -6.35
C ARG A 159 -23.41 -3.11 -6.04
N VAL A 160 -22.45 -4.01 -6.21
CA VAL A 160 -21.02 -3.71 -6.09
C VAL A 160 -20.29 -3.91 -7.41
N LYS A 161 -19.16 -3.21 -7.58
CA LYS A 161 -18.30 -3.26 -8.77
C LYS A 161 -16.83 -3.31 -8.42
N TYR A 162 -16.01 -3.74 -9.38
CA TYR A 162 -14.55 -3.86 -9.25
C TYR A 162 -14.12 -4.75 -8.08
N VAL A 163 -14.79 -5.88 -7.90
CA VAL A 163 -14.49 -6.83 -6.83
C VAL A 163 -13.08 -7.39 -7.07
N ARG A 164 -12.12 -6.92 -6.26
CA ARG A 164 -10.74 -7.39 -6.25
C ARG A 164 -10.55 -8.31 -5.06
N VAL A 165 -10.07 -9.52 -5.32
CA VAL A 165 -9.70 -10.49 -4.30
C VAL A 165 -8.19 -10.43 -4.12
N ILE A 166 -7.75 -10.24 -2.88
CA ILE A 166 -6.35 -10.19 -2.46
C ILE A 166 -6.10 -11.44 -1.64
N ALA A 167 -5.03 -12.17 -1.99
CA ALA A 167 -4.53 -13.29 -1.21
C ALA A 167 -3.21 -12.88 -0.55
N VAL A 168 -3.14 -13.05 0.77
CA VAL A 168 -1.93 -12.84 1.56
C VAL A 168 -1.51 -14.19 2.13
N ALA A 169 -0.27 -14.59 1.83
CA ALA A 169 0.39 -15.75 2.42
C ALA A 169 1.06 -15.34 3.73
N TYR A 170 0.92 -16.16 4.77
CA TYR A 170 1.57 -15.95 6.06
C TYR A 170 2.43 -17.15 6.45
N ASN A 171 3.54 -16.86 7.14
CA ASN A 171 4.32 -17.88 7.85
C ASN A 171 3.71 -18.21 9.23
N ALA A 172 4.29 -19.18 9.93
CA ALA A 172 3.85 -19.63 11.24
C ALA A 172 3.95 -18.55 12.34
N ALA A 173 4.81 -17.54 12.14
CA ALA A 173 4.92 -16.38 13.03
C ALA A 173 3.81 -15.32 12.77
N GLY A 174 2.99 -15.51 11.73
CA GLY A 174 1.92 -14.59 11.34
C GLY A 174 2.43 -13.38 10.54
N GLU A 175 3.62 -13.46 9.95
CA GLU A 175 4.17 -12.41 9.08
C GLU A 175 3.70 -12.62 7.63
N PRO A 176 3.31 -11.56 6.91
CA PRO A 176 2.92 -11.69 5.52
C PRO A 176 4.17 -11.93 4.66
N ILE A 177 4.28 -13.12 4.08
CA ILE A 177 5.42 -13.56 3.28
C ILE A 177 5.16 -13.53 1.77
N GLY A 178 3.89 -13.35 1.37
CA GLY A 178 3.53 -13.26 -0.03
C GLY A 178 2.21 -12.57 -0.27
N ILE A 179 2.05 -12.02 -1.47
CA ILE A 179 0.82 -11.34 -1.86
C ILE A 179 0.54 -11.50 -3.35
N GLY A 180 -0.72 -11.74 -3.68
CA GLY A 180 -1.25 -11.68 -5.04
C GLY A 180 -2.68 -11.18 -5.03
N ASN A 181 -3.18 -10.82 -6.21
CA ASN A 181 -4.55 -10.35 -6.34
C ASN A 181 -5.07 -10.60 -7.76
N ALA A 182 -6.39 -10.66 -7.87
CA ALA A 182 -7.12 -10.70 -9.14
C ALA A 182 -8.49 -10.06 -8.96
N TYR A 183 -9.17 -9.74 -10.05
CA TYR A 183 -10.59 -9.40 -10.00
C TYR A 183 -11.44 -10.67 -10.11
N SER A 184 -12.67 -10.62 -9.59
CA SER A 184 -13.67 -11.63 -9.93
C SER A 184 -13.98 -11.60 -11.43
N THR A 185 -14.50 -12.72 -11.95
CA THR A 185 -14.88 -12.86 -13.35
C THR A 185 -15.97 -11.85 -13.75
N GLU A 186 -16.99 -11.69 -12.90
CA GLU A 186 -18.05 -10.71 -13.09
C GLU A 186 -17.59 -9.34 -12.59
N LYS A 187 -17.80 -8.31 -13.41
CA LYS A 187 -17.38 -6.92 -13.10
C LYS A 187 -18.30 -6.22 -12.11
N HIS A 188 -19.56 -6.64 -12.07
CA HIS A 188 -20.60 -6.13 -11.18
C HIS A 188 -21.33 -7.31 -10.56
N LEU A 189 -21.69 -7.19 -9.28
CA LEU A 189 -22.51 -8.18 -8.58
C LEU A 189 -23.74 -7.49 -8.02
N ALA A 190 -24.93 -7.92 -8.45
CA ALA A 190 -26.18 -7.56 -7.78
C ALA A 190 -26.21 -8.11 -6.34
N PRO A 191 -27.14 -7.66 -5.48
CA PRO A 191 -27.32 -8.24 -4.15
C PRO A 191 -27.47 -9.76 -4.22
N ASN A 192 -26.75 -10.48 -3.36
CA ASN A 192 -26.70 -11.95 -3.30
C ASN A 192 -26.16 -12.65 -4.56
N GLN A 193 -25.61 -11.92 -5.52
CA GLN A 193 -24.94 -12.51 -6.68
C GLN A 193 -23.49 -12.89 -6.32
N GLY A 194 -23.07 -14.09 -6.74
CA GLY A 194 -21.69 -14.55 -6.62
C GLY A 194 -20.91 -14.48 -7.93
N SER A 195 -19.59 -14.62 -7.83
CA SER A 195 -18.69 -14.77 -8.98
C SER A 195 -17.41 -15.48 -8.58
N GLY A 196 -16.87 -16.28 -9.50
CA GLY A 196 -15.58 -16.93 -9.31
C GLY A 196 -14.40 -15.96 -9.44
N PHE A 197 -13.27 -16.37 -8.90
CA PHE A 197 -11.98 -15.72 -9.09
C PHE A 197 -10.85 -16.75 -9.21
N LYS A 198 -9.73 -16.31 -9.78
CA LYS A 198 -8.48 -17.09 -9.85
C LYS A 198 -7.29 -16.17 -9.61
N ILE A 199 -6.50 -16.45 -8.59
CA ILE A 199 -5.30 -15.70 -8.21
C ILE A 199 -4.08 -16.59 -8.39
N SER A 200 -2.99 -16.02 -8.92
CA SER A 200 -1.66 -16.63 -8.88
C SER A 200 -0.78 -15.87 -7.90
N VAL A 201 -0.09 -16.60 -7.02
CA VAL A 201 0.85 -16.05 -6.04
C VAL A 201 2.17 -16.80 -6.16
N GLY A 202 3.26 -16.07 -6.28
CA GLY A 202 4.59 -16.66 -6.38
C GLY A 202 5.65 -15.71 -6.96
N THR A 203 5.25 -14.59 -7.57
CA THR A 203 6.18 -13.51 -7.92
C THR A 203 6.69 -12.78 -6.68
N PHE A 204 5.78 -12.39 -5.79
CA PHE A 204 6.09 -11.74 -4.52
C PHE A 204 5.80 -12.74 -3.40
N LEU A 205 6.71 -13.69 -3.20
CA LEU A 205 6.62 -14.73 -2.19
C LEU A 205 8.04 -15.11 -1.75
N THR A 206 8.31 -15.07 -0.44
CA THR A 206 9.66 -15.35 0.10
C THR A 206 9.87 -16.79 0.53
N ASP A 207 8.80 -17.52 0.87
CA ASP A 207 8.87 -18.90 1.37
C ASP A 207 7.55 -19.65 1.15
N GLU A 208 7.50 -20.94 1.51
CA GLU A 208 6.26 -21.73 1.53
C GLU A 208 5.28 -21.20 2.60
N PRO A 209 4.00 -20.95 2.25
CA PRO A 209 3.00 -20.45 3.19
C PRO A 209 2.51 -21.51 4.18
N ASP A 210 2.48 -21.14 5.46
CA ASP A 210 1.78 -21.92 6.50
C ASP A 210 0.26 -21.68 6.46
N SER A 211 -0.16 -20.48 6.05
CA SER A 211 -1.58 -20.14 5.93
C SER A 211 -1.86 -19.06 4.89
N TRP A 212 -3.14 -18.92 4.54
CA TRP A 212 -3.64 -17.93 3.59
C TRP A 212 -4.78 -17.13 4.22
N GLN A 213 -4.78 -15.83 3.95
CA GLN A 213 -5.95 -14.98 4.17
C GLN A 213 -6.39 -14.38 2.85
N LEU A 214 -7.69 -14.48 2.57
CA LEU A 214 -8.30 -13.83 1.42
C LEU A 214 -9.16 -12.65 1.87
N LEU A 215 -9.04 -11.55 1.15
CA LEU A 215 -9.83 -10.34 1.33
C LEU A 215 -10.43 -9.93 -0.03
N ALA A 216 -11.74 -9.89 -0.14
CA ALA A 216 -12.42 -9.37 -1.33
C ALA A 216 -12.94 -7.96 -1.06
N LEU A 217 -12.52 -7.00 -1.87
CA LEU A 217 -12.84 -5.58 -1.75
C LEU A 217 -13.52 -5.09 -3.01
N ALA A 218 -14.57 -4.30 -2.87
CA ALA A 218 -15.34 -3.74 -3.98
C ALA A 218 -15.69 -2.27 -3.71
N ARG A 219 -16.36 -1.65 -4.68
CA ARG A 219 -17.02 -0.34 -4.52
C ARG A 219 -18.52 -0.54 -4.66
N GLU A 220 -19.29 0.17 -3.86
CA GLU A 220 -20.72 0.33 -4.13
C GLU A 220 -20.91 1.10 -5.45
N ASP A 221 -21.92 0.72 -6.23
CA ASP A 221 -22.26 1.32 -7.53
C ASP A 221 -23.33 2.41 -7.41
#